data_AF-A0A6I6M2H0-F1
#
_entry.id   AF-A0A6I6M2H0-F1
#
_cell.length_a   1.000
_cell.length_b   1.000
_cell.length_c   1.000
_cell.angle_alpha   90.00
_cell.angle_beta   90.00
_cell.angle_gamma   90.00
#
_symmetry.space_group_name_H-M   'P 1'
#
loop_
_entity.id
_entity.type
_entity.pdbx_description
1 polymer ?
#
loop_
_entity_poly.entity_id
_entity_poly.type
_entity_poly.pdbx_seq_one_letter_code
_entity_poly.pdbx_strand_id
1 'polypeptide(L)'
;MTMLSNIPATEPEVIPADIIDTFYAPVAFDRFSSLVSAYEATKKKILEVHAIYTQENVSGVMHYFFNGNSKDKYGHSASLRHTNSFSEIFQLQGALFELEATYWDKALRETDLMDYMPQERRNQWNEILNAWRDHNYVKGQNPERDMPDFNIDNLRSTIISLQARRAEFLAERVDGIFKGISRQHVTNVPEGFSKRMIMSGVFNEWGSTSHDREGYIHDLRMVIAKFMGRDDPCRSSTGRLLQTARAASGEWIEADAGAFRVKAFKVGTAHLDVHPEMAYRLNSILAYLHPAAIPESFRKRPKRAPTGTFKNRPLFDRPFSNAVGALLAQIEPFKKMVKSESFRREYEYIPVRNAVSLPFSCREHSKHLRAEVGAVMQALGGVLTPCAEQPRITYWQFDFDALDLIHETAALGVLPDQRSHQFFPTPEAVARQLVDWLDIGLLDTVCEPQAGQGGIADLLPKDRTRCVEISPLHCEILRKKGHQVIEGDFLAWSAGDAFSVIAMNPPYSEGRWQAHLQHAGTLVAQGGRIGAVLPLSARGKAADLLPGFDLEFSQPIENAFAGTSISVLLLKATKR
;
A
#
# COMPACT_ATOMS: atom_id res chain seq x y z
N MET A 1 -43.39 -30.23 -37.93
CA MET A 1 -43.30 -28.77 -37.78
C MET A 1 -43.09 -28.54 -36.30
N THR A 2 -41.81 -28.53 -35.92
CA THR A 2 -41.32 -28.81 -34.58
C THR A 2 -40.50 -27.60 -34.13
N MET A 3 -40.43 -27.41 -32.81
CA MET A 3 -39.45 -26.59 -32.07
C MET A 3 -39.77 -25.10 -31.91
N LEU A 4 -40.49 -24.76 -30.84
CA LEU A 4 -40.24 -23.57 -30.00
C LEU A 4 -40.81 -23.82 -28.60
N SER A 5 -40.25 -24.78 -27.88
CA SER A 5 -40.53 -25.00 -26.46
C SER A 5 -39.37 -25.73 -25.81
N ASN A 6 -38.37 -24.96 -25.37
CA ASN A 6 -37.47 -25.26 -24.25
C ASN A 6 -36.31 -24.25 -24.27
N ILE A 7 -36.55 -23.06 -23.72
CA ILE A 7 -35.47 -22.32 -23.08
C ILE A 7 -35.62 -22.67 -21.60
N PRO A 8 -34.70 -23.44 -20.98
CA PRO A 8 -34.77 -23.67 -19.56
C PRO A 8 -34.65 -22.31 -18.86
N ALA A 9 -35.57 -22.03 -17.94
CA ALA A 9 -35.40 -20.96 -16.98
C ALA A 9 -34.16 -21.30 -16.15
N THR A 10 -33.00 -20.76 -16.56
CA THR A 10 -31.79 -20.79 -15.73
C THR A 10 -32.14 -20.05 -14.45
N GLU A 11 -32.00 -20.73 -13.30
CA GLU A 11 -32.07 -20.11 -11.99
C GLU A 11 -31.21 -18.84 -11.99
N PRO A 12 -31.64 -17.74 -11.34
CA PRO A 12 -30.85 -16.52 -11.28
C PRO A 12 -29.48 -16.86 -10.72
N GLU A 13 -28.43 -16.51 -11.48
CA GLU A 13 -27.09 -16.87 -11.09
C GLU A 13 -26.72 -16.11 -9.82
N VAL A 14 -26.38 -16.83 -8.75
CA VAL A 14 -26.09 -16.23 -7.44
C VAL A 14 -24.58 -16.07 -7.31
N ILE A 15 -24.12 -14.86 -6.98
CA ILE A 15 -22.71 -14.64 -6.65
C ILE A 15 -22.40 -15.47 -5.39
N PRO A 16 -21.33 -16.30 -5.39
CA PRO A 16 -20.96 -17.10 -4.23
C PRO A 16 -20.86 -16.26 -2.94
N ALA A 17 -21.41 -16.78 -1.84
CA ALA A 17 -21.49 -16.03 -0.57
C ALA A 17 -20.11 -15.63 -0.03
N ASP A 18 -19.11 -16.51 -0.19
CA ASP A 18 -17.71 -16.23 0.18
C ASP A 18 -17.12 -15.02 -0.58
N ILE A 19 -17.57 -14.79 -1.82
CA ILE A 19 -17.19 -13.62 -2.61
C ILE A 19 -17.91 -12.37 -2.09
N ILE A 20 -19.23 -12.42 -1.89
CA ILE A 20 -20.01 -11.24 -1.45
C ILE A 20 -19.57 -10.77 -0.07
N ASP A 21 -19.40 -11.70 0.88
CA ASP A 21 -19.08 -11.38 2.27
C ASP A 21 -17.64 -10.83 2.43
N THR A 22 -16.80 -10.94 1.39
CA THR A 22 -15.50 -10.25 1.32
C THR A 22 -15.64 -8.73 1.16
N PHE A 23 -16.72 -8.24 0.55
CA PHE A 23 -16.89 -6.80 0.24
C PHE A 23 -17.74 -6.04 1.26
N TYR A 24 -18.62 -6.74 1.98
CA TYR A 24 -19.60 -6.09 2.84
C TYR A 24 -19.47 -6.64 4.26
N ALA A 25 -19.02 -5.81 5.20
CA ALA A 25 -19.03 -6.19 6.60
C ALA A 25 -20.48 -6.28 7.13
N PRO A 26 -20.74 -7.09 8.18
CA PRO A 26 -22.01 -7.10 8.87
C PRO A 26 -22.32 -5.71 9.44
N VAL A 27 -23.53 -5.20 9.17
CA VAL A 27 -23.94 -3.88 9.67
C VAL A 27 -24.31 -3.96 11.14
N ALA A 28 -23.60 -3.19 11.97
CA ALA A 28 -23.89 -3.04 13.38
C ALA A 28 -25.06 -2.05 13.59
N PHE A 29 -26.30 -2.55 13.48
CA PHE A 29 -27.52 -1.74 13.60
C PHE A 29 -27.64 -0.94 14.92
N ASP A 30 -26.94 -1.36 15.98
CA ASP A 30 -26.91 -0.65 17.26
C ASP A 30 -26.30 0.76 17.16
N ARG A 31 -25.39 0.98 16.19
CA ARG A 31 -24.78 2.30 15.97
C ARG A 31 -25.79 3.32 15.44
N PHE A 32 -26.80 2.88 14.69
CA PHE A 32 -27.82 3.77 14.15
C PHE A 32 -28.70 4.42 15.23
N SER A 33 -28.95 3.71 16.34
CA SER A 33 -29.68 4.28 17.47
C SER A 33 -28.96 5.50 18.06
N SER A 34 -27.62 5.42 18.14
CA SER A 34 -26.80 6.55 18.61
C SER A 34 -26.81 7.72 17.62
N LEU A 35 -26.80 7.42 16.31
CA LEU A 35 -26.82 8.42 15.25
C LEU A 35 -28.17 9.17 15.19
N VAL A 36 -29.28 8.46 15.33
CA VAL A 36 -30.64 9.05 15.43
C VAL A 36 -30.75 9.92 16.68
N SER A 37 -30.21 9.46 17.81
CA SER A 37 -30.19 10.26 19.04
C SER A 37 -29.40 11.56 18.88
N ALA A 38 -28.26 11.50 18.18
CA ALA A 38 -27.47 12.68 17.85
C ALA A 38 -28.21 13.62 16.88
N TYR A 39 -28.89 13.08 15.87
CA TYR A 39 -29.75 13.85 14.96
C TYR A 39 -30.83 14.61 15.72
N GLU A 40 -31.60 13.95 16.58
CA GLU A 40 -32.66 14.59 17.36
C GLU A 40 -32.12 15.66 18.32
N ALA A 41 -30.96 15.41 18.94
CA ALA A 41 -30.30 16.41 19.77
C ALA A 41 -29.85 17.64 18.98
N THR A 42 -29.29 17.46 17.76
CA THR A 42 -28.92 18.58 16.89
C THR A 42 -30.17 19.31 16.36
N LYS A 43 -31.22 18.58 15.98
CA LYS A 43 -32.51 19.13 15.55
C LYS A 43 -33.11 20.03 16.62
N LYS A 44 -33.12 19.58 17.88
CA LYS A 44 -33.57 20.39 19.02
C LYS A 44 -32.79 21.69 19.16
N LYS A 45 -31.46 21.66 19.02
CA LYS A 45 -30.62 22.87 19.05
C LYS A 45 -30.95 23.84 17.91
N ILE A 46 -31.20 23.34 16.70
CA ILE A 46 -31.62 24.17 15.56
C ILE A 46 -32.96 24.86 15.86
N LEU A 47 -33.93 24.11 16.40
CA LEU A 47 -35.22 24.67 16.83
C LEU A 47 -35.06 25.74 17.92
N GLU A 48 -34.20 25.50 18.91
CA GLU A 48 -33.91 26.47 19.98
C GLU A 48 -33.28 27.76 19.41
N VAL A 49 -32.30 27.65 18.52
CA VAL A 49 -31.67 28.81 17.85
C VAL A 49 -32.69 29.57 17.01
N HIS A 50 -33.53 28.86 16.25
CA HIS A 50 -34.57 29.48 15.44
C HIS A 50 -35.61 30.21 16.32
N ALA A 51 -36.02 29.59 17.43
CA ALA A 51 -36.93 30.21 18.39
C ALA A 51 -36.35 31.50 18.99
N ILE A 52 -35.07 31.51 19.38
CA ILE A 52 -34.37 32.72 19.85
C ILE A 52 -34.36 33.79 18.76
N TYR A 53 -34.05 33.41 17.52
CA TYR A 53 -34.04 34.34 16.39
C TYR A 53 -35.42 34.98 16.12
N THR A 54 -36.49 34.18 16.17
CA THR A 54 -37.85 34.68 15.91
C THR A 54 -38.37 35.64 16.99
N GLN A 55 -37.66 35.82 18.10
CA GLN A 55 -37.97 36.85 19.08
C GLN A 55 -37.68 38.25 18.49
N GLU A 56 -38.67 39.14 18.57
CA GLU A 56 -38.64 40.47 17.93
C GLU A 56 -37.46 41.34 18.40
N ASN A 57 -37.09 41.22 19.69
CA ASN A 57 -35.95 41.91 20.30
C ASN A 57 -34.58 41.40 19.84
N VAL A 58 -34.49 40.18 19.28
CA VAL A 58 -33.24 39.58 18.80
C VAL A 58 -33.07 39.84 17.31
N SER A 59 -34.05 39.48 16.47
CA SER A 59 -33.98 39.65 15.02
C SER A 59 -33.72 41.11 14.60
N GLY A 60 -34.33 42.08 15.28
CA GLY A 60 -34.18 43.51 14.98
C GLY A 60 -32.77 44.07 15.17
N VAL A 61 -31.94 43.45 16.02
CA VAL A 61 -30.60 43.98 16.37
C VAL A 61 -29.43 43.25 15.69
N MET A 62 -29.66 42.04 15.15
CA MET A 62 -28.59 41.21 14.57
C MET A 62 -27.83 41.90 13.42
N HIS A 63 -28.51 42.72 12.62
CA HIS A 63 -27.88 43.43 11.50
C HIS A 63 -26.73 44.36 11.94
N TYR A 64 -26.78 44.93 13.15
CA TYR A 64 -25.68 45.74 13.70
C TYR A 64 -24.42 44.91 13.94
N PHE A 65 -24.57 43.67 14.41
CA PHE A 65 -23.44 42.76 14.61
C PHE A 65 -22.75 42.39 13.29
N PHE A 66 -23.51 42.06 12.25
CA PHE A 66 -22.93 41.69 10.95
C PHE A 66 -22.31 42.88 10.22
N ASN A 67 -22.97 44.05 10.23
CA ASN A 67 -22.43 45.25 9.60
C ASN A 67 -21.15 45.73 10.32
N GLY A 68 -21.16 45.72 11.65
CA GLY A 68 -20.03 46.13 12.49
C GLY A 68 -18.84 45.17 12.44
N ASN A 69 -19.07 43.90 12.10
CA ASN A 69 -18.03 42.86 11.99
C ASN A 69 -17.89 42.31 10.56
N SER A 70 -18.13 43.16 9.56
CA SER A 70 -18.10 42.79 8.13
C SER A 70 -16.70 42.47 7.58
N LYS A 71 -15.65 42.60 8.41
CA LYS A 71 -14.27 42.27 8.07
C LYS A 71 -13.63 41.39 9.15
N ASP A 72 -12.83 40.42 8.74
CA ASP A 72 -12.02 39.62 9.66
C ASP A 72 -10.79 40.41 10.19
N LYS A 73 -10.01 39.80 11.07
CA LYS A 73 -8.78 40.39 11.64
C LYS A 73 -7.69 40.70 10.61
N TYR A 74 -7.82 40.22 9.37
CA TYR A 74 -6.90 40.46 8.25
C TYR A 74 -7.48 41.43 7.21
N GLY A 75 -8.69 41.96 7.45
CA GLY A 75 -9.37 42.91 6.58
C GLY A 75 -10.14 42.27 5.42
N HIS A 76 -10.22 40.94 5.34
CA HIS A 76 -11.06 40.26 4.35
C HIS A 76 -12.53 40.40 4.70
N SER A 77 -13.39 40.45 3.68
CA SER A 77 -14.84 40.48 3.88
C SER A 77 -15.29 39.22 4.62
N ALA A 78 -15.83 39.42 5.81
CA ALA A 78 -16.48 38.39 6.63
C ALA A 78 -18.01 38.48 6.54
N SER A 79 -18.54 39.44 5.76
CA SER A 79 -19.97 39.69 5.63
C SER A 79 -20.66 38.76 4.63
N LEU A 80 -21.90 38.38 4.95
CA LEU A 80 -22.85 37.85 3.99
C LEU A 80 -23.01 38.83 2.82
N ARG A 81 -22.99 38.32 1.57
CA ARG A 81 -23.00 39.16 0.34
C ARG A 81 -24.18 40.14 0.26
N HIS A 82 -25.29 39.82 0.92
CA HIS A 82 -26.48 40.69 1.03
C HIS A 82 -27.02 40.64 2.47
N THR A 83 -26.96 41.76 3.19
CA THR A 83 -27.47 41.89 4.57
C THR A 83 -29.00 41.76 4.64
N ASN A 84 -29.70 42.07 3.54
CA ASN A 84 -31.15 41.88 3.39
C ASN A 84 -31.56 40.40 3.22
N SER A 85 -30.62 39.50 2.91
CA SER A 85 -30.86 38.05 2.79
C SER A 85 -30.64 37.30 4.12
N PHE A 86 -30.53 38.02 5.23
CA PHE A 86 -30.29 37.41 6.55
C PHE A 86 -31.45 36.53 7.00
N SER A 87 -32.69 36.97 6.81
CA SER A 87 -33.90 36.18 7.09
C SER A 87 -33.98 34.93 6.20
N GLU A 88 -33.48 35.01 4.96
CA GLU A 88 -33.44 33.88 4.02
C GLU A 88 -32.45 32.80 4.48
N ILE A 89 -31.33 33.19 5.10
CA ILE A 89 -30.30 32.25 5.60
C ILE A 89 -30.76 31.50 6.86
N PHE A 90 -31.57 32.13 7.71
CA PHE A 90 -32.09 31.52 8.95
C PHE A 90 -33.44 30.81 8.78
N GLN A 91 -33.83 30.51 7.54
CA GLN A 91 -35.01 29.71 7.25
C GLN A 91 -34.90 28.33 7.88
N LEU A 92 -35.84 28.00 8.77
CA LEU A 92 -35.83 26.74 9.50
C LEU A 92 -35.84 25.53 8.58
N GLN A 93 -36.64 25.59 7.51
CA GLN A 93 -36.80 24.47 6.58
C GLN A 93 -35.47 24.10 5.91
N GLY A 94 -34.70 25.08 5.42
CA GLY A 94 -33.38 24.83 4.83
C GLY A 94 -32.38 24.23 5.83
N ALA A 95 -32.39 24.72 7.08
CA ALA A 95 -31.54 24.17 8.14
C ALA A 95 -31.89 22.72 8.49
N LEU A 96 -33.18 22.36 8.50
CA LEU A 96 -33.63 20.99 8.73
C LEU A 96 -33.27 20.06 7.56
N PHE A 97 -33.37 20.51 6.31
CA PHE A 97 -32.93 19.73 5.15
C PHE A 97 -31.42 19.49 5.14
N GLU A 98 -30.61 20.51 5.43
CA GLU A 98 -29.16 20.34 5.57
C GLU A 98 -28.80 19.34 6.68
N LEU A 99 -29.51 19.41 7.81
CA LEU A 99 -29.33 18.46 8.91
C LEU A 99 -29.63 17.04 8.48
N GLU A 100 -30.80 16.81 7.87
CA GLU A 100 -31.21 15.49 7.39
C GLU A 100 -30.22 14.94 6.35
N ALA A 101 -29.80 15.74 5.38
CA ALA A 101 -28.84 15.33 4.36
C ALA A 101 -27.48 14.96 4.96
N THR A 102 -27.00 15.75 5.93
CA THR A 102 -25.75 15.49 6.65
C THR A 102 -25.80 14.17 7.42
N TYR A 103 -26.91 13.88 8.09
CA TYR A 103 -27.05 12.66 8.89
C TYR A 103 -27.28 11.41 8.02
N TRP A 104 -27.95 11.54 6.88
CA TRP A 104 -28.03 10.50 5.87
C TRP A 104 -26.67 10.15 5.25
N ASP A 105 -25.87 11.15 4.88
CA ASP A 105 -24.49 10.94 4.40
C ASP A 105 -23.63 10.23 5.46
N LYS A 106 -23.69 10.67 6.73
CA LYS A 106 -23.01 9.98 7.84
C LYS A 106 -23.46 8.52 7.98
N ALA A 107 -24.77 8.28 7.96
CA ALA A 107 -25.31 6.94 8.15
C ALA A 107 -24.85 5.96 7.07
N LEU A 108 -24.78 6.41 5.81
CA LEU A 108 -24.30 5.56 4.73
C LEU A 108 -22.79 5.37 4.74
N ARG A 109 -22.00 6.34 5.21
CA ARG A 109 -20.55 6.17 5.41
C ARG A 109 -20.20 5.20 6.53
N GLU A 110 -21.09 5.04 7.52
CA GLU A 110 -20.97 3.97 8.53
C GLU A 110 -21.23 2.57 7.95
N THR A 111 -21.67 2.49 6.69
CA THR A 111 -21.81 1.24 5.95
C THR A 111 -20.76 1.16 4.84
N ASP A 112 -20.35 -0.05 4.47
CA ASP A 112 -19.44 -0.26 3.33
C ASP A 112 -20.16 -0.13 1.96
N LEU A 113 -21.44 0.25 1.94
CA LEU A 113 -22.24 0.28 0.71
C LEU A 113 -21.72 1.32 -0.30
N MET A 114 -21.33 2.50 0.19
CA MET A 114 -20.89 3.61 -0.67
C MET A 114 -19.59 3.32 -1.42
N ASP A 115 -18.76 2.43 -0.87
CA ASP A 115 -17.46 2.11 -1.46
C ASP A 115 -17.61 1.28 -2.73
N TYR A 116 -18.65 0.45 -2.84
CA TYR A 116 -18.90 -0.44 -3.97
C TYR A 116 -20.12 -0.07 -4.81
N MET A 117 -20.82 0.99 -4.43
CA MET A 117 -21.91 1.54 -5.20
C MET A 117 -21.38 2.12 -6.53
N PRO A 118 -21.97 1.77 -7.68
CA PRO A 118 -21.61 2.33 -8.98
C PRO A 118 -21.76 3.84 -9.03
N GLN A 119 -20.99 4.50 -9.89
CA GLN A 119 -20.97 5.97 -9.98
C GLN A 119 -22.36 6.56 -10.25
N GLU A 120 -23.16 5.97 -11.14
CA GLU A 120 -24.51 6.45 -11.44
C GLU A 120 -25.41 6.43 -10.21
N ARG A 121 -25.33 5.38 -9.38
CA ARG A 121 -26.09 5.26 -8.14
C ARG A 121 -25.63 6.26 -7.08
N ARG A 122 -24.32 6.49 -6.97
CA ARG A 122 -23.77 7.56 -6.11
C ARG A 122 -24.22 8.94 -6.57
N ASN A 123 -24.31 9.18 -7.88
CA ASN A 123 -24.83 10.43 -8.43
C ASN A 123 -26.32 10.60 -8.09
N GLN A 124 -27.15 9.57 -8.32
CA GLN A 124 -28.56 9.57 -7.92
C GLN A 124 -28.74 9.89 -6.43
N TRP A 125 -27.91 9.27 -5.58
CA TRP A 125 -27.93 9.54 -4.15
C TRP A 125 -27.53 10.98 -3.81
N ASN A 126 -26.45 11.49 -4.41
CA ASN A 126 -26.05 12.89 -4.26
C ASN A 126 -27.13 13.85 -4.75
N GLU A 127 -27.85 13.52 -5.82
CA GLU A 127 -28.98 14.30 -6.31
C GLU A 127 -30.11 14.34 -5.28
N ILE A 128 -30.49 13.21 -4.68
CA ILE A 128 -31.52 13.17 -3.61
C ILE A 128 -31.10 14.03 -2.41
N LEU A 129 -29.84 13.89 -1.93
CA LEU A 129 -29.32 14.65 -0.80
C LEU A 129 -29.27 16.17 -1.05
N ASN A 130 -29.20 16.58 -2.30
CA ASN A 130 -29.08 17.99 -2.69
C ASN A 130 -30.30 18.53 -3.44
N ALA A 131 -31.36 17.73 -3.65
CA ALA A 131 -32.54 18.11 -4.42
C ALA A 131 -33.20 19.38 -3.86
N TRP A 132 -33.23 19.49 -2.53
CA TRP A 132 -33.78 20.64 -1.80
C TRP A 132 -33.05 21.97 -2.04
N ARG A 133 -31.83 21.93 -2.61
CA ARG A 133 -31.08 23.14 -2.97
C ARG A 133 -31.54 23.76 -4.29
N ASP A 134 -32.35 23.06 -5.08
CA ASP A 134 -33.00 23.63 -6.25
C ASP A 134 -34.12 24.58 -5.82
N HIS A 135 -34.10 25.82 -6.35
CA HIS A 135 -35.07 26.88 -6.06
C HIS A 135 -36.52 26.47 -6.39
N ASN A 136 -36.72 25.48 -7.28
CA ASN A 136 -38.04 24.95 -7.64
C ASN A 136 -38.44 23.70 -6.84
N TYR A 137 -37.64 23.26 -5.87
CA TYR A 137 -37.93 22.07 -5.10
C TYR A 137 -39.10 22.29 -4.15
N VAL A 138 -40.06 21.37 -4.19
CA VAL A 138 -41.17 21.29 -3.24
C VAL A 138 -41.29 19.84 -2.77
N LYS A 139 -41.05 19.60 -1.48
CA LYS A 139 -41.17 18.28 -0.86
C LYS A 139 -42.59 17.74 -1.09
N GLY A 140 -42.69 16.50 -1.57
CA GLY A 140 -43.95 15.80 -1.88
C GLY A 140 -44.41 15.94 -3.34
N GLN A 141 -43.85 16.85 -4.12
CA GLN A 141 -44.22 17.03 -5.54
C GLN A 141 -43.53 15.99 -6.45
N ASN A 142 -42.32 15.56 -6.09
CA ASN A 142 -41.60 14.50 -6.77
C ASN A 142 -41.00 13.52 -5.75
N PRO A 143 -41.78 12.52 -5.30
CA PRO A 143 -41.36 11.60 -4.23
C PRO A 143 -40.08 10.83 -4.51
N GLU A 144 -39.71 10.64 -5.78
CA GLU A 144 -38.48 9.95 -6.18
C GLU A 144 -37.23 10.80 -5.95
N ARG A 145 -37.37 12.13 -5.85
CA ARG A 145 -36.28 13.08 -5.55
C ARG A 145 -36.30 13.55 -4.10
N ASP A 146 -37.36 13.21 -3.35
CA ASP A 146 -37.49 13.59 -1.96
C ASP A 146 -36.58 12.74 -1.08
N MET A 147 -35.84 13.42 -0.21
CA MET A 147 -35.08 12.73 0.82
C MET A 147 -36.04 12.12 1.86
N PRO A 148 -35.87 10.83 2.23
CA PRO A 148 -36.67 10.22 3.28
C PRO A 148 -36.44 10.89 4.64
N ASP A 149 -37.47 10.97 5.48
CA ASP A 149 -37.32 11.54 6.83
C ASP A 149 -36.28 10.73 7.61
N PHE A 150 -35.37 11.43 8.30
CA PHE A 150 -34.32 10.77 9.07
C PHE A 150 -34.88 10.26 10.41
N ASN A 151 -35.31 9.00 10.44
CA ASN A 151 -35.74 8.28 11.64
C ASN A 151 -35.27 6.82 11.58
N ILE A 152 -35.37 6.10 12.70
CA ILE A 152 -34.82 4.74 12.81
C ILE A 152 -35.45 3.75 11.81
N ASP A 153 -36.74 3.88 11.52
CA ASP A 153 -37.48 2.96 10.64
C ASP A 153 -37.13 3.19 9.16
N ASN A 154 -37.10 4.46 8.73
CA ASN A 154 -36.67 4.85 7.40
C ASN A 154 -35.20 4.51 7.17
N LEU A 155 -34.36 4.73 8.18
CA LEU A 155 -32.94 4.40 8.12
C LEU A 155 -32.73 2.89 7.96
N ARG A 156 -33.37 2.07 8.80
CA ARG A 156 -33.29 0.61 8.72
C ARG A 156 -33.82 0.09 7.39
N SER A 157 -35.01 0.52 6.97
CA SER A 157 -35.62 0.07 5.72
C SER A 157 -34.78 0.44 4.50
N THR A 158 -34.22 1.66 4.45
CA THR A 158 -33.33 2.10 3.36
C THR A 158 -32.06 1.26 3.33
N ILE A 159 -31.40 1.05 4.48
CA ILE A 159 -30.17 0.26 4.56
C ILE A 159 -30.43 -1.20 4.20
N ILE A 160 -31.52 -1.81 4.66
CA ILE A 160 -31.90 -3.18 4.30
C ILE A 160 -32.15 -3.28 2.80
N SER A 161 -32.86 -2.32 2.21
CA SER A 161 -33.11 -2.26 0.76
C SER A 161 -31.79 -2.15 -0.04
N LEU A 162 -30.86 -1.31 0.40
CA LEU A 162 -29.55 -1.18 -0.22
C LEU A 162 -28.70 -2.44 -0.03
N GLN A 163 -28.73 -3.09 1.13
CA GLN A 163 -28.04 -4.35 1.39
C GLN A 163 -28.58 -5.49 0.53
N ALA A 164 -29.90 -5.56 0.31
CA ALA A 164 -30.51 -6.58 -0.55
C ALA A 164 -29.98 -6.48 -2.00
N ARG A 165 -29.56 -5.29 -2.42
CA ARG A 165 -29.01 -5.00 -3.76
C ARG A 165 -27.49 -4.98 -3.80
N ARG A 166 -26.79 -5.35 -2.71
CA ARG A 166 -25.33 -5.30 -2.64
C ARG A 166 -24.64 -6.14 -3.74
N ALA A 167 -25.21 -7.30 -4.07
CA ALA A 167 -24.73 -8.15 -5.15
C ALA A 167 -24.85 -7.46 -6.53
N GLU A 168 -25.98 -6.80 -6.77
CA GLU A 168 -26.24 -6.02 -7.99
C GLU A 168 -25.25 -4.86 -8.11
N PHE A 169 -25.02 -4.08 -7.05
CA PHE A 169 -24.08 -2.95 -7.06
C PHE A 169 -22.65 -3.39 -7.34
N LEU A 170 -22.19 -4.46 -6.70
CA LEU A 170 -20.88 -5.02 -6.95
C LEU A 170 -20.75 -5.50 -8.41
N ALA A 171 -21.80 -6.14 -8.94
CA ALA A 171 -21.81 -6.60 -10.32
C ALA A 171 -21.82 -5.45 -11.33
N GLU A 172 -22.63 -4.41 -11.11
CA GLU A 172 -22.66 -3.19 -11.92
C GLU A 172 -21.28 -2.50 -11.92
N ARG A 173 -20.58 -2.48 -10.76
CA ARG A 173 -19.21 -1.93 -10.67
C ARG A 173 -18.21 -2.74 -11.48
N VAL A 174 -18.19 -4.07 -11.31
CA VAL A 174 -17.27 -4.96 -12.05
C VAL A 174 -17.57 -4.93 -13.55
N ASP A 175 -18.83 -4.83 -13.94
CA ASP A 175 -19.25 -4.65 -15.33
C ASP A 175 -18.77 -3.32 -15.91
N GLY A 176 -18.90 -2.21 -15.16
CA GLY A 176 -18.36 -0.91 -15.55
C GLY A 176 -16.85 -0.96 -15.80
N ILE A 177 -16.09 -1.62 -14.91
CA ILE A 177 -14.65 -1.87 -15.07
C ILE A 177 -14.38 -2.70 -16.33
N PHE A 178 -15.10 -3.82 -16.52
CA PHE A 178 -14.92 -4.69 -17.67
C PHE A 178 -15.20 -3.95 -18.99
N LYS A 179 -16.27 -3.16 -19.04
CA LYS A 179 -16.61 -2.34 -20.21
C LYS A 179 -15.54 -1.28 -20.50
N GLY A 180 -15.05 -0.60 -19.48
CA GLY A 180 -14.02 0.43 -19.60
C GLY A 180 -12.68 -0.11 -20.12
N ILE A 181 -12.32 -1.33 -19.71
CA ILE A 181 -11.04 -1.97 -20.05
C ILE A 181 -11.12 -2.82 -21.34
N SER A 182 -12.20 -3.58 -21.53
CA SER A 182 -12.30 -4.66 -22.54
C SER A 182 -12.96 -4.24 -23.86
N ARG A 183 -13.73 -3.14 -23.93
CA ARG A 183 -14.49 -2.82 -25.15
C ARG A 183 -13.73 -2.11 -26.28
N GLN A 184 -12.49 -1.69 -26.05
CA GLN A 184 -11.84 -0.71 -26.94
C GLN A 184 -10.78 -1.28 -27.87
N HIS A 185 -10.58 -2.58 -27.87
CA HIS A 185 -9.59 -3.21 -28.73
C HIS A 185 -10.14 -4.46 -29.40
N VAL A 186 -9.88 -4.60 -30.71
CA VAL A 186 -10.43 -5.68 -31.56
C VAL A 186 -10.01 -7.08 -31.08
N THR A 187 -8.86 -7.19 -30.41
CA THR A 187 -8.35 -8.46 -29.89
C THR A 187 -8.88 -8.81 -28.49
N ASN A 188 -9.66 -7.93 -27.87
CA ASN A 188 -10.26 -8.23 -26.58
C ASN A 188 -11.40 -9.24 -26.78
N VAL A 189 -11.50 -10.18 -25.85
CA VAL A 189 -12.52 -11.22 -25.90
C VAL A 189 -13.59 -10.88 -24.87
N PRO A 190 -14.87 -10.75 -25.27
CA PRO A 190 -15.95 -10.32 -24.38
C PRO A 190 -16.37 -11.37 -23.34
N GLU A 191 -15.73 -12.54 -23.35
CA GLU A 191 -16.08 -13.71 -22.53
C GLU A 191 -15.65 -13.59 -21.05
N GLY A 192 -14.90 -12.54 -20.66
CA GLY A 192 -14.53 -12.26 -19.26
C GLY A 192 -13.04 -11.94 -19.04
N PHE A 193 -12.63 -11.81 -17.77
CA PHE A 193 -11.27 -11.45 -17.30
C PHE A 193 -10.21 -12.55 -17.50
N SER A 194 -10.45 -13.52 -18.38
CA SER A 194 -9.62 -14.74 -18.53
C SER A 194 -8.47 -14.61 -19.55
N LYS A 195 -8.54 -13.60 -20.42
CA LYS A 195 -7.59 -13.34 -21.50
C LYS A 195 -7.02 -11.93 -21.33
N ARG A 196 -5.91 -11.67 -22.02
CA ARG A 196 -5.25 -10.37 -22.02
C ARG A 196 -6.24 -9.28 -22.42
N MET A 197 -6.32 -8.25 -21.59
CA MET A 197 -7.14 -7.08 -21.89
C MET A 197 -6.23 -5.97 -22.41
N ILE A 198 -6.62 -5.33 -23.49
CA ILE A 198 -5.88 -4.23 -24.11
C ILE A 198 -6.72 -2.97 -24.04
N MET A 199 -6.15 -1.94 -23.42
CA MET A 199 -6.76 -0.63 -23.29
C MET A 199 -5.99 0.37 -24.15
N SER A 200 -6.70 1.08 -25.02
CA SER A 200 -6.15 2.15 -25.85
C SER A 200 -6.26 3.53 -25.18
N GLY A 201 -5.36 4.45 -25.53
CA GLY A 201 -5.40 5.83 -25.06
C GLY A 201 -5.09 5.97 -23.57
N VAL A 202 -4.40 5.00 -22.98
CA VAL A 202 -3.93 5.07 -21.59
C VAL A 202 -2.87 6.16 -21.45
N PHE A 203 -2.01 6.30 -22.46
CA PHE A 203 -1.01 7.37 -22.53
C PHE A 203 -1.27 8.25 -23.74
N ASN A 204 -1.14 9.57 -23.55
CA ASN A 204 -1.19 10.54 -24.64
C ASN A 204 0.17 10.62 -25.38
N GLU A 205 0.24 11.45 -26.43
CA GLU A 205 1.44 11.66 -27.24
C GLU A 205 2.64 12.17 -26.44
N TRP A 206 2.38 12.87 -25.32
CA TRP A 206 3.38 13.40 -24.39
C TRP A 206 3.78 12.41 -23.29
N GLY A 207 3.18 11.20 -23.27
CA GLY A 207 3.47 10.15 -22.30
C GLY A 207 2.71 10.26 -20.98
N SER A 208 1.85 11.26 -20.79
CA SER A 208 1.01 11.40 -19.60
C SER A 208 -0.16 10.43 -19.61
N THR A 209 -0.61 9.99 -18.44
CA THR A 209 -1.75 9.10 -18.29
C THR A 209 -3.08 9.83 -18.50
N SER A 210 -4.03 9.17 -19.16
CA SER A 210 -5.42 9.65 -19.21
C SER A 210 -6.10 9.39 -17.88
N HIS A 211 -6.66 10.44 -17.28
CA HIS A 211 -7.32 10.38 -15.97
C HIS A 211 -8.46 9.35 -15.90
N ASP A 212 -9.25 9.25 -16.97
CA ASP A 212 -10.38 8.30 -17.04
C ASP A 212 -9.88 6.87 -17.17
N ARG A 213 -8.84 6.66 -17.99
CA ARG A 213 -8.24 5.32 -18.21
C ARG A 213 -7.55 4.79 -16.98
N GLU A 214 -6.78 5.65 -16.33
CA GLU A 214 -6.17 5.39 -15.03
C GLU A 214 -7.25 5.04 -13.99
N GLY A 215 -8.40 5.72 -14.01
CA GLY A 215 -9.53 5.44 -13.15
C GLY A 215 -10.04 4.00 -13.23
N TYR A 216 -10.28 3.48 -14.44
CA TYR A 216 -10.73 2.09 -14.59
C TYR A 216 -9.70 1.06 -14.11
N ILE A 217 -8.40 1.33 -14.35
CA ILE A 217 -7.32 0.47 -13.86
C ILE A 217 -7.26 0.53 -12.33
N HIS A 218 -7.42 1.72 -11.75
CA HIS A 218 -7.46 1.91 -10.32
C HIS A 218 -8.62 1.17 -9.66
N ASP A 219 -9.83 1.27 -10.22
CA ASP A 219 -11.01 0.56 -9.75
C ASP A 219 -10.82 -0.97 -9.80
N LEU A 220 -10.20 -1.49 -10.86
CA LEU A 220 -9.83 -2.91 -10.93
C LEU A 220 -8.89 -3.30 -9.77
N ARG A 221 -7.87 -2.48 -9.49
CA ARG A 221 -6.93 -2.73 -8.39
C ARG A 221 -7.61 -2.70 -7.02
N MET A 222 -8.59 -1.83 -6.80
CA MET A 222 -9.38 -1.82 -5.56
C MET A 222 -10.15 -3.13 -5.36
N VAL A 223 -10.84 -3.62 -6.39
CA VAL A 223 -11.57 -4.89 -6.32
C VAL A 223 -10.62 -6.07 -6.06
N ILE A 224 -9.45 -6.09 -6.70
CA ILE A 224 -8.41 -7.09 -6.46
C ILE A 224 -7.89 -7.01 -5.01
N ALA A 225 -7.61 -5.82 -4.50
CA ALA A 225 -7.11 -5.65 -3.13
C ALA A 225 -8.07 -6.25 -2.09
N LYS A 226 -9.38 -6.10 -2.27
CA LYS A 226 -10.39 -6.71 -1.38
C LYS A 226 -10.41 -8.22 -1.45
N PHE A 227 -10.31 -8.82 -2.64
CA PHE A 227 -10.17 -10.27 -2.76
C PHE A 227 -8.94 -10.83 -2.04
N MET A 228 -7.90 -10.01 -1.92
CA MET A 228 -6.67 -10.35 -1.19
C MET A 228 -6.74 -9.98 0.30
N GLY A 229 -7.82 -9.38 0.79
CA GLY A 229 -7.96 -8.93 2.17
C GLY A 229 -7.04 -7.75 2.52
N ARG A 230 -6.71 -6.89 1.54
CA ARG A 230 -5.79 -5.75 1.69
C ARG A 230 -6.55 -4.42 1.79
N ASP A 231 -5.89 -3.40 2.32
CA ASP A 231 -6.35 -2.01 2.29
C ASP A 231 -6.43 -1.48 0.85
N ASP A 232 -7.20 -0.42 0.61
CA ASP A 232 -7.38 0.09 -0.75
C ASP A 232 -6.11 0.77 -1.29
N PRO A 233 -5.73 0.53 -2.56
CA PRO A 233 -4.65 1.28 -3.20
C PRO A 233 -5.00 2.77 -3.26
N CYS A 234 -3.97 3.62 -3.19
CA CYS A 234 -4.14 5.05 -3.48
C CYS A 234 -4.08 5.29 -4.99
N ARG A 235 -4.84 6.25 -5.52
CA ARG A 235 -4.82 6.61 -6.95
C ARG A 235 -3.41 6.98 -7.43
N SER A 236 -2.64 7.72 -6.63
CA SER A 236 -1.24 8.07 -6.96
C SER A 236 -0.34 6.86 -7.19
N SER A 237 -0.56 5.75 -6.47
CA SER A 237 0.17 4.50 -6.69
C SER A 237 -0.12 3.89 -8.07
N THR A 238 -1.36 4.08 -8.57
CA THR A 238 -1.76 3.60 -9.92
C THR A 238 -1.12 4.46 -10.99
N GLY A 239 -1.17 5.79 -10.83
CA GLY A 239 -0.46 6.71 -11.73
C GLY A 239 1.03 6.40 -11.82
N ARG A 240 1.70 6.17 -10.68
CA ARG A 240 3.12 5.78 -10.67
C ARG A 240 3.36 4.43 -11.36
N LEU A 241 2.57 3.40 -11.06
CA LEU A 241 2.66 2.08 -11.72
C LEU A 241 2.60 2.22 -13.25
N LEU A 242 1.68 3.04 -13.77
CA LEU A 242 1.54 3.28 -15.20
C LEU A 242 2.75 4.04 -15.77
N GLN A 243 3.30 5.01 -15.05
CA GLN A 243 4.52 5.71 -15.44
C GLN A 243 5.73 4.77 -15.47
N THR A 244 5.89 3.90 -14.47
CA THR A 244 6.95 2.87 -14.44
C THR A 244 6.81 1.92 -15.61
N ALA A 245 5.59 1.42 -15.89
CA ALA A 245 5.34 0.57 -17.06
C ALA A 245 5.62 1.29 -18.38
N ARG A 246 5.36 2.60 -18.44
CA ARG A 246 5.64 3.44 -19.62
C ARG A 246 7.14 3.64 -19.84
N ALA A 247 7.90 3.84 -18.77
CA ALA A 247 9.36 3.94 -18.81
C ALA A 247 9.96 2.61 -19.28
N ALA A 248 9.50 1.49 -18.70
CA ALA A 248 9.83 0.12 -19.12
C ALA A 248 8.96 -0.37 -20.29
N SER A 249 8.78 0.47 -21.32
CA SER A 249 7.84 0.18 -22.41
C SER A 249 8.21 -1.13 -23.11
N GLY A 250 7.23 -2.03 -23.24
CA GLY A 250 7.47 -3.35 -23.81
C GLY A 250 7.83 -4.43 -22.79
N GLU A 251 7.88 -4.12 -21.49
CA GLU A 251 8.11 -5.07 -20.41
C GLU A 251 6.87 -5.23 -19.52
N TRP A 252 6.76 -6.38 -18.85
CA TRP A 252 5.68 -6.62 -17.89
C TRP A 252 6.11 -6.13 -16.51
N ILE A 253 5.34 -5.21 -15.95
CA ILE A 253 5.45 -4.81 -14.56
C ILE A 253 4.36 -5.54 -13.78
N GLU A 254 4.77 -6.39 -12.85
CA GLU A 254 3.86 -7.04 -11.91
C GLU A 254 3.56 -6.12 -10.73
N ALA A 255 2.33 -6.19 -10.25
CA ALA A 255 1.83 -5.35 -9.18
C ALA A 255 0.86 -6.11 -8.28
N ASP A 256 0.51 -5.48 -7.15
CA ASP A 256 -0.52 -5.97 -6.22
C ASP A 256 -0.25 -7.40 -5.74
N ALA A 257 0.99 -7.66 -5.34
CA ALA A 257 1.49 -8.95 -4.85
C ALA A 257 1.25 -10.11 -5.84
N GLY A 258 1.46 -9.84 -7.13
CA GLY A 258 1.37 -10.82 -8.20
C GLY A 258 -0.06 -11.07 -8.70
N ALA A 259 -1.05 -10.34 -8.18
CA ALA A 259 -2.44 -10.47 -8.61
C ALA A 259 -2.72 -9.76 -9.94
N PHE A 260 -1.89 -8.79 -10.31
CA PHE A 260 -2.07 -7.92 -11.47
C PHE A 260 -0.73 -7.67 -12.18
N ARG A 261 -0.77 -7.47 -13.49
CA ARG A 261 0.39 -6.95 -14.23
C ARG A 261 -0.03 -6.07 -15.39
N VAL A 262 0.82 -5.11 -15.70
CA VAL A 262 0.62 -4.13 -16.78
C VAL A 262 1.85 -4.04 -17.67
N LYS A 263 1.62 -3.84 -18.96
CA LYS A 263 2.66 -3.60 -19.97
C LYS A 263 2.25 -2.45 -20.87
N ALA A 264 3.04 -1.39 -20.90
CA ALA A 264 2.74 -0.20 -21.68
C ALA A 264 3.51 -0.14 -23.00
N PHE A 265 2.89 0.46 -24.02
CA PHE A 265 3.48 0.63 -25.35
C PHE A 265 3.55 2.11 -25.75
N LYS A 266 4.51 2.41 -26.64
CA LYS A 266 4.71 3.77 -27.17
C LYS A 266 3.52 4.34 -27.95
N VAL A 267 2.67 3.48 -28.49
CA VAL A 267 1.44 3.87 -29.19
C VAL A 267 0.30 4.29 -28.25
N GLY A 268 0.54 4.32 -26.94
CA GLY A 268 -0.46 4.74 -25.95
C GLY A 268 -1.38 3.64 -25.43
N THR A 269 -1.11 2.38 -25.79
CA THR A 269 -1.85 1.21 -25.29
C THR A 269 -1.22 0.63 -24.03
N ALA A 270 -2.05 0.05 -23.16
CA ALA A 270 -1.61 -0.78 -22.05
C ALA A 270 -2.27 -2.16 -22.12
N HIS A 271 -1.46 -3.21 -21.93
CA HIS A 271 -1.92 -4.58 -21.82
C HIS A 271 -2.00 -4.93 -20.34
N LEU A 272 -3.13 -5.52 -19.93
CA LEU A 272 -3.43 -5.89 -18.56
C LEU A 272 -3.69 -7.39 -18.49
N ASP A 273 -3.04 -8.06 -17.54
CA ASP A 273 -3.37 -9.44 -17.19
C ASP A 273 -3.69 -9.51 -15.68
N VAL A 274 -4.76 -10.22 -15.35
CA VAL A 274 -5.19 -10.50 -13.98
C VAL A 274 -4.87 -11.95 -13.65
N HIS A 275 -4.42 -12.21 -12.43
CA HIS A 275 -4.12 -13.56 -11.97
C HIS A 275 -5.37 -14.46 -12.06
N PRO A 276 -5.28 -15.72 -12.51
CA PRO A 276 -6.44 -16.59 -12.68
C PRO A 276 -7.33 -16.75 -11.44
N GLU A 277 -6.74 -16.73 -10.25
CA GLU A 277 -7.48 -16.77 -8.97
C GLU A 277 -8.36 -15.53 -8.77
N MET A 278 -7.94 -14.36 -9.25
CA MET A 278 -8.75 -13.14 -9.21
C MET A 278 -9.74 -13.09 -10.38
N ALA A 279 -9.31 -13.56 -11.55
CA ALA A 279 -10.11 -13.57 -12.76
C ALA A 279 -11.40 -14.41 -12.59
N TYR A 280 -11.34 -15.60 -11.99
CA TYR A 280 -12.55 -16.39 -11.80
C TYR A 280 -13.55 -15.70 -10.87
N ARG A 281 -13.07 -15.04 -9.80
CA ARG A 281 -13.93 -14.29 -8.87
C ARG A 281 -14.61 -13.11 -9.56
N LEU A 282 -13.85 -12.33 -10.34
CA LEU A 282 -14.38 -11.24 -11.16
C LEU A 282 -15.43 -11.76 -12.16
N ASN A 283 -15.16 -12.90 -12.81
CA ASN A 283 -16.09 -13.51 -13.76
C ASN A 283 -17.36 -14.06 -13.08
N SER A 284 -17.27 -14.61 -11.88
CA SER A 284 -18.43 -15.04 -11.10
C SER A 284 -19.33 -13.86 -10.73
N ILE A 285 -18.74 -12.69 -10.46
CA ILE A 285 -19.49 -11.44 -10.25
C ILE A 285 -20.11 -10.98 -11.58
N LEU A 286 -19.33 -10.94 -12.67
CA LEU A 286 -19.80 -10.45 -13.97
C LEU A 286 -20.94 -11.32 -14.54
N ALA A 287 -20.91 -12.64 -14.28
CA ALA A 287 -21.94 -13.58 -14.69
C ALA A 287 -23.31 -13.30 -14.06
N TYR A 288 -23.37 -12.62 -12.90
CA TYR A 288 -24.61 -12.18 -12.28
C TYR A 288 -25.46 -11.31 -13.23
N LEU A 289 -24.83 -10.40 -13.98
CA LEU A 289 -25.50 -9.55 -14.96
C LEU A 289 -25.52 -10.17 -16.37
N HIS A 290 -24.52 -11.00 -16.68
CA HIS A 290 -24.28 -11.51 -18.04
C HIS A 290 -24.09 -13.04 -18.07
N PRO A 291 -25.06 -13.84 -17.61
CA PRO A 291 -24.90 -15.29 -17.44
C PRO A 291 -24.69 -16.04 -18.75
N ALA A 292 -25.28 -15.58 -19.86
CA ALA A 292 -25.11 -16.23 -21.16
C ALA A 292 -23.76 -15.90 -21.85
N ALA A 293 -23.10 -14.81 -21.46
CA ALA A 293 -21.90 -14.30 -22.12
C ALA A 293 -20.59 -14.81 -21.49
N ILE A 294 -20.61 -15.16 -20.21
CA ILE A 294 -19.43 -15.58 -19.46
C ILE A 294 -19.41 -17.11 -19.33
N PRO A 295 -18.54 -17.87 -19.98
CA PRO A 295 -18.57 -19.34 -19.90
C PRO A 295 -18.38 -19.89 -18.48
N GLU A 296 -19.04 -21.00 -18.14
CA GLU A 296 -18.91 -21.65 -16.81
C GLU A 296 -17.45 -22.00 -16.46
N SER A 297 -16.64 -22.35 -17.46
CA SER A 297 -15.21 -22.62 -17.29
C SER A 297 -14.41 -21.44 -16.71
N PHE A 298 -14.89 -20.21 -16.91
CA PHE A 298 -14.23 -18.99 -16.43
C PHE A 298 -14.70 -18.57 -15.03
N ARG A 299 -15.76 -19.20 -14.51
CA ARG A 299 -16.31 -18.98 -13.17
C ARG A 299 -15.80 -20.00 -12.15
N LYS A 300 -15.11 -21.05 -12.62
CA LYS A 300 -14.52 -22.09 -11.78
C LYS A 300 -13.11 -21.71 -11.34
N ARG A 301 -12.79 -22.04 -10.10
CA ARG A 301 -11.44 -21.90 -9.56
C ARG A 301 -10.44 -22.64 -10.47
N PRO A 302 -9.36 -21.99 -10.93
CA PRO A 302 -8.40 -22.59 -11.84
C PRO A 302 -7.70 -23.81 -11.20
N LYS A 303 -7.47 -24.85 -12.00
CA LYS A 303 -6.56 -25.96 -11.62
C LYS A 303 -5.11 -25.46 -11.66
N ARG A 304 -4.23 -25.96 -10.78
CA ARG A 304 -2.80 -25.59 -10.74
C ARG A 304 -2.19 -25.59 -12.15
N ALA A 305 -1.61 -24.46 -12.55
CA ALA A 305 -1.02 -24.24 -13.86
C ALA A 305 0.45 -24.71 -13.90
N PRO A 306 1.17 -24.63 -15.04
CA PRO A 306 2.60 -24.94 -15.11
C PRO A 306 3.44 -23.95 -14.27
N THR A 307 4.42 -24.47 -13.53
CA THR A 307 5.38 -23.70 -12.71
C THR A 307 6.14 -22.67 -13.53
N GLY A 308 6.36 -21.47 -12.97
CA GLY A 308 7.17 -20.40 -13.60
C GLY A 308 6.43 -19.43 -14.53
N THR A 309 5.10 -19.53 -14.66
CA THR A 309 4.29 -18.56 -15.40
C THR A 309 3.54 -17.62 -14.46
N PHE A 310 3.25 -16.37 -14.87
CA PHE A 310 2.40 -15.43 -14.10
C PHE A 310 1.08 -16.05 -13.63
N LYS A 311 0.50 -16.95 -14.46
CA LYS A 311 -0.75 -17.66 -14.16
C LYS A 311 -0.64 -18.69 -13.03
N ASN A 312 0.57 -19.03 -12.60
CA ASN A 312 0.86 -19.96 -11.51
C ASN A 312 1.80 -19.34 -10.47
N ARG A 313 2.02 -18.01 -10.54
CA ARG A 313 2.88 -17.33 -9.58
C ARG A 313 2.12 -17.31 -8.25
N PRO A 314 2.74 -17.74 -7.14
CA PRO A 314 2.06 -17.69 -5.85
C PRO A 314 1.70 -16.24 -5.57
N LEU A 315 0.42 -16.00 -5.25
CA LEU A 315 0.03 -14.75 -4.62
C LEU A 315 0.74 -14.71 -3.28
N PHE A 316 1.44 -13.62 -3.00
CA PHE A 316 2.30 -13.58 -1.82
C PHE A 316 1.48 -13.48 -0.54
N ASP A 317 1.85 -14.26 0.47
CA ASP A 317 1.10 -14.39 1.73
C ASP A 317 1.29 -13.21 2.70
N ARG A 318 2.26 -12.31 2.45
CA ARG A 318 2.59 -11.18 3.35
C ARG A 318 3.00 -9.90 2.62
N PRO A 319 2.11 -9.32 1.79
CA PRO A 319 2.35 -7.99 1.27
C PRO A 319 2.34 -6.94 2.37
N PHE A 320 3.15 -5.90 2.20
CA PHE A 320 2.98 -4.69 3.01
C PHE A 320 1.68 -3.96 2.58
N SER A 321 1.21 -3.06 3.43
CA SER A 321 -0.03 -2.31 3.17
C SER A 321 0.05 -1.49 1.88
N ASN A 322 -1.07 -1.35 1.18
CA ASN A 322 -1.15 -0.51 0.00
C ASN A 322 -0.86 0.97 0.33
N ALA A 323 -1.11 1.40 1.56
CA ALA A 323 -0.64 2.68 2.09
C ALA A 323 0.90 2.83 2.07
N VAL A 324 1.65 1.79 2.46
CA VAL A 324 3.12 1.79 2.33
C VAL A 324 3.54 1.85 0.87
N GLY A 325 2.92 1.04 0.01
CA GLY A 325 3.18 1.08 -1.43
C GLY A 325 2.96 2.46 -2.04
N ALA A 326 1.90 3.17 -1.63
CA ALA A 326 1.61 4.53 -2.09
C ALA A 326 2.67 5.55 -1.66
N LEU A 327 3.31 5.37 -0.49
CA LEU A 327 4.42 6.23 -0.07
C LEU A 327 5.71 5.92 -0.81
N LEU A 328 6.04 4.63 -0.96
CA LEU A 328 7.21 4.20 -1.73
C LEU A 328 7.13 4.68 -3.19
N ALA A 329 5.94 4.65 -3.80
CA ALA A 329 5.67 5.15 -5.14
C ALA A 329 5.85 6.67 -5.30
N GLN A 330 5.89 7.42 -4.18
CA GLN A 330 6.11 8.87 -4.16
C GLN A 330 7.54 9.25 -3.77
N ILE A 331 8.41 8.28 -3.49
CA ILE A 331 9.82 8.56 -3.18
C ILE A 331 10.49 9.20 -4.40
N GLU A 332 11.28 10.24 -4.14
CA GLU A 332 11.98 11.02 -5.15
C GLU A 332 13.47 11.21 -4.77
N PRO A 333 14.36 11.49 -5.74
CA PRO A 333 15.73 11.87 -5.47
C PRO A 333 15.81 13.05 -4.48
N PHE A 334 16.62 12.89 -3.44
CA PHE A 334 16.80 13.91 -2.43
C PHE A 334 17.67 15.04 -2.98
N LYS A 335 17.23 16.28 -2.70
CA LYS A 335 17.99 17.49 -3.00
C LYS A 335 18.20 18.26 -1.71
N LYS A 336 19.46 18.54 -1.37
CA LYS A 336 19.78 19.43 -0.27
C LYS A 336 19.55 20.87 -0.67
N MET A 337 18.98 21.65 0.23
CA MET A 337 18.68 23.05 -0.01
C MET A 337 19.76 23.91 0.67
N VAL A 338 20.44 24.71 -0.13
CA VAL A 338 21.54 25.59 0.30
C VAL A 338 21.20 27.02 -0.06
N LYS A 339 21.66 27.98 0.76
CA LYS A 339 21.43 29.39 0.51
C LYS A 339 22.11 29.78 -0.81
N SER A 340 21.33 30.38 -1.69
CA SER A 340 21.78 30.80 -3.02
C SER A 340 22.65 32.06 -2.93
N GLU A 341 23.66 32.14 -3.80
CA GLU A 341 24.43 33.37 -4.04
C GLU A 341 23.72 34.32 -5.02
N SER A 342 22.71 33.84 -5.74
CA SER A 342 21.92 34.63 -6.68
C SER A 342 20.85 35.48 -5.99
N PHE A 343 20.73 36.75 -6.38
CA PHE A 343 19.64 37.62 -5.93
C PHE A 343 18.24 37.21 -6.43
N ARG A 344 18.16 36.27 -7.40
CA ARG A 344 16.88 35.87 -8.02
C ARG A 344 16.19 34.70 -7.32
N ARG A 345 16.91 33.94 -6.49
CA ARG A 345 16.39 32.77 -5.78
C ARG A 345 17.02 32.72 -4.41
N GLU A 346 16.24 32.50 -3.36
CA GLU A 346 16.74 32.46 -1.98
C GLU A 346 17.56 31.18 -1.70
N TYR A 347 17.19 30.07 -2.35
CA TYR A 347 17.84 28.78 -2.18
C TYR A 347 18.14 28.09 -3.52
N GLU A 348 19.22 27.31 -3.53
CA GLU A 348 19.55 26.33 -4.55
C GLU A 348 19.29 24.91 -4.04
N TYR A 349 18.87 24.03 -4.94
CA TYR A 349 18.57 22.62 -4.64
C TYR A 349 19.60 21.74 -5.34
N ILE A 350 20.53 21.20 -4.58
CA ILE A 350 21.63 20.36 -5.08
C ILE A 350 21.26 18.89 -4.89
N PRO A 351 21.23 18.05 -5.95
CA PRO A 351 20.96 16.63 -5.80
C PRO A 351 22.06 15.96 -4.96
N VAL A 352 21.66 15.09 -4.05
CA VAL A 352 22.57 14.22 -3.30
C VAL A 352 22.60 12.86 -4.00
N ARG A 353 23.80 12.39 -4.36
CA ARG A 353 23.97 11.15 -5.12
C ARG A 353 23.45 9.95 -4.31
N ASN A 354 22.69 9.06 -4.98
CA ASN A 354 22.12 7.85 -4.39
C ASN A 354 21.28 8.11 -3.13
N ALA A 355 20.70 9.30 -3.01
CA ALA A 355 19.88 9.68 -1.88
C ALA A 355 18.45 9.92 -2.34
N VAL A 356 17.48 9.44 -1.56
CA VAL A 356 16.06 9.56 -1.85
C VAL A 356 15.29 9.99 -0.60
N SER A 357 14.14 10.62 -0.79
CA SER A 357 13.31 11.06 0.33
C SER A 357 11.83 11.05 -0.02
N LEU A 358 10.99 11.01 1.01
CA LEU A 358 9.57 11.30 0.85
C LEU A 358 9.37 12.81 0.62
N PRO A 359 8.53 13.19 -0.36
CA PRO A 359 8.12 14.57 -0.56
C PRO A 359 7.54 15.17 0.72
N PHE A 360 7.66 16.49 0.87
CA PHE A 360 7.20 17.19 2.07
C PHE A 360 5.69 16.99 2.32
N SER A 361 4.89 16.96 1.25
CA SER A 361 3.44 16.67 1.29
C SER A 361 3.10 15.29 1.88
N CYS A 362 4.05 14.36 1.88
CA CYS A 362 3.88 13.01 2.40
C CYS A 362 4.45 12.83 3.82
N ARG A 363 4.80 13.92 4.53
CA ARG A 363 5.42 13.81 5.87
C ARG A 363 4.41 13.75 7.02
N GLU A 364 3.15 14.11 6.78
CA GLU A 364 2.09 14.19 7.79
C GLU A 364 1.40 12.84 8.10
N HIS A 365 1.89 11.73 7.55
CA HIS A 365 1.31 10.41 7.82
C HIS A 365 1.65 9.86 9.21
N SER A 366 0.86 8.85 9.62
CA SER A 366 0.96 8.22 10.95
C SER A 366 2.39 7.75 11.27
N LYS A 367 2.76 7.78 12.56
CA LYS A 367 4.07 7.30 13.03
C LYS A 367 4.31 5.83 12.64
N HIS A 368 3.28 5.00 12.70
CA HIS A 368 3.36 3.58 12.34
C HIS A 368 3.66 3.37 10.86
N LEU A 369 2.98 4.10 9.97
CA LEU A 369 3.19 3.98 8.52
C LEU A 369 4.62 4.39 8.13
N ARG A 370 5.16 5.45 8.74
CA ARG A 370 6.55 5.87 8.51
C ARG A 370 7.57 4.84 9.01
N ALA A 371 7.28 4.16 10.11
CA ALA A 371 8.14 3.08 10.61
C ALA A 371 8.17 1.88 9.66
N GLU A 372 7.01 1.51 9.09
CA GLU A 372 6.90 0.43 8.10
C GLU A 372 7.64 0.78 6.79
N VAL A 373 7.47 2.01 6.27
CA VAL A 373 8.28 2.50 5.13
C VAL A 373 9.77 2.46 5.48
N GLY A 374 10.15 2.90 6.68
CA GLY A 374 11.53 2.85 7.14
C GLY A 374 12.11 1.43 7.13
N ALA A 375 11.33 0.44 7.57
CA ALA A 375 11.72 -0.97 7.55
C ALA A 375 11.90 -1.49 6.11
N VAL A 376 11.00 -1.15 5.19
CA VAL A 376 11.14 -1.51 3.76
C VAL A 376 12.39 -0.87 3.17
N MET A 377 12.61 0.43 3.40
CA MET A 377 13.79 1.13 2.90
C MET A 377 15.09 0.54 3.43
N GLN A 378 15.12 0.16 4.72
CA GLN A 378 16.28 -0.50 5.33
C GLN A 378 16.52 -1.89 4.74
N ALA A 379 15.46 -2.66 4.49
CA ALA A 379 15.55 -3.96 3.83
C ALA A 379 16.04 -3.87 2.37
N LEU A 380 15.87 -2.70 1.72
CA LEU A 380 16.43 -2.42 0.40
C LEU A 380 17.89 -1.90 0.45
N GLY A 381 18.48 -1.77 1.65
CA GLY A 381 19.85 -1.25 1.85
C GLY A 381 19.93 0.25 2.18
N GLY A 382 18.79 0.91 2.36
CA GLY A 382 18.73 2.34 2.67
C GLY A 382 19.13 2.63 4.12
N VAL A 383 19.89 3.71 4.30
CA VAL A 383 20.29 4.23 5.61
C VAL A 383 19.59 5.55 5.85
N LEU A 384 18.83 5.66 6.93
CA LEU A 384 18.20 6.93 7.29
C LEU A 384 19.25 7.92 7.82
N THR A 385 19.46 9.01 7.09
CA THR A 385 20.52 9.99 7.34
C THR A 385 19.94 11.40 7.53
N PRO A 386 20.35 12.15 8.57
CA PRO A 386 20.00 13.57 8.68
C PRO A 386 20.78 14.42 7.67
N CYS A 387 20.12 15.41 7.08
CA CYS A 387 20.75 16.40 6.23
C CYS A 387 21.69 17.29 7.05
N ALA A 388 22.96 17.41 6.64
CA ALA A 388 23.97 18.17 7.37
C ALA A 388 23.62 19.66 7.43
N GLU A 389 23.13 20.22 6.32
CA GLU A 389 22.72 21.61 6.21
C GLU A 389 21.39 21.87 6.92
N GLN A 390 20.54 20.85 7.08
CA GLN A 390 19.20 20.96 7.66
C GLN A 390 18.88 19.75 8.54
N PRO A 391 19.35 19.72 9.81
CA PRO A 391 19.26 18.54 10.68
C PRO A 391 17.84 18.03 10.97
N ARG A 392 16.81 18.85 10.73
CA ARG A 392 15.39 18.45 10.85
C ARG A 392 14.88 17.64 9.66
N ILE A 393 15.62 17.61 8.55
CA ILE A 393 15.27 16.86 7.35
C ILE A 393 16.10 15.59 7.31
N THR A 394 15.44 14.46 7.11
CA THR A 394 16.07 13.17 6.88
C THR A 394 15.83 12.70 5.45
N TYR A 395 16.74 11.87 4.94
CA TYR A 395 16.67 11.17 3.67
C TYR A 395 17.23 9.76 3.84
N TRP A 396 17.03 8.89 2.86
CA TRP A 396 17.66 7.58 2.82
C TRP A 396 18.86 7.62 1.85
N GLN A 397 20.03 7.28 2.36
CA GLN A 397 21.25 7.12 1.57
C GLN A 397 21.41 5.66 1.15
N PHE A 398 21.79 5.43 -0.10
CA PHE A 398 22.14 4.12 -0.66
C PHE A 398 23.54 4.17 -1.27
N ASP A 399 24.16 3.00 -1.42
CA ASP A 399 25.44 2.85 -2.15
C ASP A 399 25.26 2.77 -3.68
N PHE A 400 24.03 2.60 -4.13
CA PHE A 400 23.64 2.50 -5.54
C PHE A 400 22.40 3.35 -5.84
N ASP A 401 22.07 3.54 -7.12
CA ASP A 401 20.83 4.21 -7.50
C ASP A 401 19.63 3.28 -7.28
N ALA A 402 18.92 3.50 -6.16
CA ALA A 402 17.84 2.63 -5.69
C ALA A 402 16.45 3.05 -6.16
N LEU A 403 16.29 4.17 -6.88
CA LEU A 403 14.98 4.76 -7.14
C LEU A 403 14.05 3.79 -7.89
N ASP A 404 14.54 3.19 -8.97
CA ASP A 404 13.76 2.25 -9.77
C ASP A 404 13.39 0.99 -8.98
N LEU A 405 14.32 0.46 -8.18
CA LEU A 405 14.07 -0.67 -7.28
C LEU A 405 12.97 -0.37 -6.26
N ILE A 406 12.96 0.84 -5.70
CA ILE A 406 11.94 1.28 -4.75
C ILE A 406 10.58 1.37 -5.43
N HIS A 407 10.50 1.96 -6.63
CA HIS A 407 9.24 2.07 -7.39
C HIS A 407 8.73 0.71 -7.87
N GLU A 408 9.62 -0.19 -8.30
CA GLU A 408 9.28 -1.58 -8.61
C GLU A 408 8.73 -2.32 -7.38
N THR A 409 9.38 -2.16 -6.23
CA THR A 409 8.94 -2.72 -4.94
C THR A 409 7.56 -2.17 -4.56
N ALA A 410 7.37 -0.86 -4.72
CA ALA A 410 6.10 -0.17 -4.45
C ALA A 410 4.95 -0.72 -5.30
N ALA A 411 5.20 -0.92 -6.60
CA ALA A 411 4.25 -1.52 -7.53
C ALA A 411 3.91 -2.97 -7.11
N LEU A 412 4.95 -3.76 -6.86
CA LEU A 412 4.82 -5.18 -6.53
C LEU A 412 4.11 -5.40 -5.19
N GLY A 413 4.26 -4.52 -4.21
CA GLY A 413 3.60 -4.62 -2.91
C GLY A 413 4.20 -5.66 -1.96
N VAL A 414 5.34 -6.26 -2.34
CA VAL A 414 6.16 -7.15 -1.51
C VAL A 414 7.63 -6.79 -1.71
N LEU A 415 8.47 -7.12 -0.72
CA LEU A 415 9.91 -7.05 -0.90
C LEU A 415 10.33 -8.09 -1.97
N PRO A 416 11.03 -7.68 -3.05
CA PRO A 416 11.46 -8.62 -4.08
C PRO A 416 12.54 -9.53 -3.50
N ASP A 417 12.47 -10.85 -3.72
CA ASP A 417 13.51 -11.78 -3.24
C ASP A 417 14.81 -11.65 -4.06
N GLN A 418 14.72 -11.47 -5.38
CA GLN A 418 15.85 -11.70 -6.31
C GLN A 418 16.85 -10.55 -6.48
N ARG A 419 16.43 -9.28 -6.33
CA ARG A 419 17.34 -8.11 -6.47
C ARG A 419 17.90 -7.61 -5.14
N SER A 420 17.26 -7.96 -4.03
CA SER A 420 17.59 -7.53 -2.66
C SER A 420 18.63 -8.43 -1.97
N HIS A 421 19.14 -9.47 -2.63
CA HIS A 421 20.19 -10.35 -2.10
C HIS A 421 21.58 -9.69 -1.88
N GLN A 422 21.67 -8.37 -1.93
CA GLN A 422 22.91 -7.65 -1.60
C GLN A 422 22.97 -7.26 -0.13
N PHE A 423 21.83 -7.09 0.55
CA PHE A 423 21.81 -6.64 1.93
C PHE A 423 20.50 -6.93 2.67
N PHE A 424 20.52 -7.83 3.66
CA PHE A 424 19.45 -7.96 4.65
C PHE A 424 20.05 -7.77 6.05
N PRO A 425 19.67 -6.71 6.79
CA PRO A 425 20.14 -6.57 8.16
C PRO A 425 19.64 -7.76 8.97
N THR A 426 20.53 -8.39 9.74
CA THR A 426 20.17 -9.53 10.58
C THR A 426 19.13 -9.08 11.62
N PRO A 427 17.94 -9.69 11.65
CA PRO A 427 16.90 -9.35 12.62
C PRO A 427 17.40 -9.60 14.03
N GLU A 428 17.08 -8.70 14.97
CA GLU A 428 17.61 -8.75 16.34
C GLU A 428 17.36 -10.11 17.04
N ALA A 429 16.19 -10.72 16.82
CA ALA A 429 15.87 -12.03 17.38
C ALA A 429 16.80 -13.15 16.87
N VAL A 430 17.10 -13.13 15.56
CA VAL A 430 18.01 -14.09 14.91
C VAL A 430 19.45 -13.84 15.36
N ALA A 431 19.87 -12.57 15.40
CA ALA A 431 21.19 -12.17 15.86
C ALA A 431 21.44 -12.57 17.32
N ARG A 432 20.47 -12.32 18.22
CA ARG A 432 20.56 -12.70 19.64
C ARG A 432 20.68 -14.21 19.80
N GLN A 433 19.83 -14.98 19.11
CA GLN A 433 19.91 -16.43 19.14
C GLN A 433 21.28 -16.95 18.68
N LEU A 434 21.85 -16.34 17.63
CA LEU A 434 23.18 -16.71 17.14
C LEU A 434 24.29 -16.37 18.16
N VAL A 435 24.29 -15.15 18.70
CA VAL A 435 25.30 -14.67 19.65
C VAL A 435 25.26 -15.47 20.95
N ASP A 436 24.06 -15.74 21.48
CA ASP A 436 23.89 -16.55 22.69
C ASP A 436 24.41 -17.98 22.47
N TRP A 437 24.16 -18.56 21.29
CA TRP A 437 24.62 -19.91 20.97
C TRP A 437 26.14 -19.99 20.78
N LEU A 438 26.78 -18.88 20.41
CA LEU A 438 28.22 -18.77 20.32
C LEU A 438 28.91 -18.65 21.69
N ASP A 439 28.23 -18.54 22.82
CA ASP A 439 28.86 -18.62 24.17
C ASP A 439 30.20 -17.85 24.27
N ILE A 440 30.19 -16.55 23.93
CA ILE A 440 31.41 -15.75 23.73
C ILE A 440 32.08 -15.44 25.09
N GLY A 441 33.29 -15.96 25.28
CA GLY A 441 34.08 -15.80 26.49
C GLY A 441 34.79 -14.45 26.59
N LEU A 442 35.30 -14.13 27.79
CA LEU A 442 35.96 -12.85 28.09
C LEU A 442 37.29 -12.62 27.35
N LEU A 443 37.91 -13.68 26.82
CA LEU A 443 39.20 -13.61 26.13
C LEU A 443 39.08 -13.86 24.61
N ASP A 444 37.87 -14.08 24.11
CA ASP A 444 37.66 -14.39 22.70
C ASP A 444 37.86 -13.17 21.82
N THR A 445 38.70 -13.32 20.78
CA THR A 445 38.76 -12.38 19.67
C THR A 445 37.64 -12.68 18.69
N VAL A 446 36.90 -11.64 18.30
CA VAL A 446 35.68 -11.80 17.51
C VAL A 446 35.80 -11.11 16.16
N CYS A 447 35.26 -11.72 15.12
CA CYS A 447 35.09 -11.10 13.81
C CYS A 447 33.64 -11.19 13.35
N GLU A 448 33.13 -10.08 12.82
CA GLU A 448 31.91 -10.06 12.03
C GLU A 448 32.23 -9.63 10.61
N PRO A 449 32.28 -10.58 9.67
CA PRO A 449 32.44 -10.26 8.27
C PRO A 449 31.05 -9.98 7.66
N GLN A 450 30.98 -9.11 6.65
CA GLN A 450 29.72 -8.61 6.09
C GLN A 450 28.85 -7.91 7.15
N ALA A 451 29.49 -7.10 8.00
CA ALA A 451 28.85 -6.54 9.19
C ALA A 451 27.66 -5.61 8.87
N GLY A 452 27.63 -5.04 7.67
CA GLY A 452 26.53 -4.21 7.25
C GLY A 452 26.32 -3.02 8.16
N GLN A 453 25.08 -2.81 8.58
CA GLN A 453 24.72 -1.77 9.54
C GLN A 453 24.94 -2.19 11.00
N GLY A 454 25.52 -3.38 11.26
CA GLY A 454 25.83 -3.90 12.59
C GLY A 454 24.73 -4.75 13.23
N GLY A 455 23.97 -5.49 12.43
CA GLY A 455 22.83 -6.28 12.94
C GLY A 455 23.23 -7.36 13.96
N ILE A 456 24.38 -8.02 13.74
CA ILE A 456 24.99 -8.91 14.74
C ILE A 456 25.96 -8.11 15.62
N ALA A 457 26.69 -7.15 15.02
CA ALA A 457 27.82 -6.49 15.69
C ALA A 457 27.38 -5.72 16.92
N ASP A 458 26.19 -5.12 16.88
CA ASP A 458 25.61 -4.39 18.00
C ASP A 458 25.38 -5.26 19.25
N LEU A 459 25.37 -6.59 19.10
CA LEU A 459 25.26 -7.58 20.19
C LEU A 459 26.62 -8.21 20.58
N LEU A 460 27.70 -7.91 19.85
CA LEU A 460 29.04 -8.43 20.10
C LEU A 460 29.87 -7.47 20.97
N PRO A 461 30.92 -7.96 21.68
CA PRO A 461 31.80 -7.11 22.48
C PRO A 461 32.64 -6.17 21.61
N LYS A 462 32.26 -4.89 21.53
CA LYS A 462 32.80 -3.91 20.57
C LYS A 462 34.32 -3.69 20.67
N ASP A 463 34.88 -3.80 21.88
CA ASP A 463 36.31 -3.61 22.16
C ASP A 463 37.21 -4.68 21.52
N ARG A 464 36.66 -5.86 21.21
CA ARG A 464 37.39 -7.01 20.66
C ARG A 464 36.74 -7.63 19.42
N THR A 465 35.79 -6.92 18.82
CA THR A 465 35.11 -7.34 17.60
C THR A 465 35.63 -6.54 16.40
N ARG A 466 36.21 -7.23 15.41
CA ARG A 466 36.61 -6.64 14.13
C ARG A 466 35.50 -6.85 13.10
N CYS A 467 34.84 -5.77 12.70
CA CYS A 467 33.86 -5.76 11.63
C CYS A 467 34.55 -5.59 10.27
N VAL A 468 34.20 -6.41 9.28
CA VAL A 468 34.67 -6.26 7.89
C VAL A 468 33.48 -5.96 7.01
N GLU A 469 33.51 -4.83 6.31
CA GLU A 469 32.40 -4.36 5.49
C GLU A 469 32.92 -3.71 4.20
N ILE A 470 32.26 -4.02 3.08
CA ILE A 470 32.69 -3.55 1.76
C ILE A 470 32.08 -2.19 1.41
N SER A 471 30.91 -1.87 1.97
CA SER A 471 30.22 -0.59 1.78
C SER A 471 30.86 0.51 2.64
N PRO A 472 31.41 1.58 2.03
CA PRO A 472 31.93 2.72 2.78
C PRO A 472 30.87 3.39 3.67
N LEU A 473 29.61 3.44 3.21
CA LEU A 473 28.48 3.98 3.96
C LEU A 473 28.22 3.18 5.23
N HIS A 474 28.14 1.86 5.11
CA HIS A 474 27.98 0.96 6.26
C HIS A 474 29.17 1.02 7.21
N CYS A 475 30.39 1.13 6.68
CA CYS A 475 31.58 1.35 7.51
C CYS A 475 31.48 2.63 8.35
N GLU A 476 30.99 3.74 7.79
CA GLU A 476 30.81 4.98 8.53
C GLU A 476 29.78 4.82 9.66
N ILE A 477 28.68 4.10 9.43
CA ILE A 477 27.66 3.80 10.44
C ILE A 477 28.26 2.98 11.59
N LEU A 478 28.96 1.90 11.26
CA LEU A 478 29.60 1.03 12.24
C LEU A 478 30.62 1.80 13.09
N ARG A 479 31.44 2.66 12.46
CA ARG A 479 32.38 3.56 13.16
C ARG A 479 31.66 4.51 14.11
N LYS A 480 30.55 5.14 13.67
CA LYS A 480 29.71 6.02 14.52
C LYS A 480 29.07 5.27 15.70
N LYS A 481 28.77 3.98 15.52
CA LYS A 481 28.29 3.09 16.59
C LYS A 481 29.40 2.62 17.53
N GLY A 482 30.67 2.96 17.26
CA GLY A 482 31.82 2.61 18.10
C GLY A 482 32.45 1.26 17.80
N HIS A 483 32.19 0.68 16.62
CA HIS A 483 32.79 -0.58 16.19
C HIS A 483 34.18 -0.37 15.58
N GLN A 484 35.03 -1.39 15.68
CA GLN A 484 36.29 -1.45 14.93
C GLN A 484 36.02 -1.98 13.53
N VAL A 485 36.29 -1.18 12.50
CA VAL A 485 35.85 -1.47 11.12
C VAL A 485 37.01 -1.50 10.15
N ILE A 486 37.10 -2.59 9.40
CA ILE A 486 37.91 -2.72 8.19
C ILE A 486 37.01 -2.52 6.98
N GLU A 487 37.31 -1.49 6.20
CA GLU A 487 36.62 -1.21 4.94
C GLU A 487 37.31 -1.99 3.81
N GLY A 488 36.65 -3.02 3.29
CA GLY A 488 37.21 -3.88 2.26
C GLY A 488 36.41 -5.15 1.98
N ASP A 489 36.76 -5.82 0.89
CA ASP A 489 36.19 -7.12 0.54
C ASP A 489 36.72 -8.20 1.47
N PHE A 490 35.82 -8.86 2.20
CA PHE A 490 36.17 -9.95 3.13
C PHE A 490 36.91 -11.10 2.44
N LEU A 491 36.55 -11.47 1.21
CA LEU A 491 37.20 -12.56 0.48
C LEU A 491 38.63 -12.21 0.06
N ALA A 492 38.94 -10.93 -0.10
CA ALA A 492 40.28 -10.43 -0.40
C ALA A 492 41.06 -10.02 0.85
N TRP A 493 40.41 -9.97 2.02
CA TRP A 493 41.00 -9.48 3.26
C TRP A 493 41.78 -10.57 4.00
N SER A 494 42.95 -10.20 4.53
CA SER A 494 43.77 -11.03 5.42
C SER A 494 43.72 -10.50 6.85
N ALA A 495 43.28 -11.33 7.80
CA ALA A 495 43.13 -10.94 9.20
C ALA A 495 44.45 -10.69 9.95
N GLY A 496 45.55 -11.29 9.47
CA GLY A 496 46.84 -11.36 10.16
C GLY A 496 46.84 -12.51 11.17
N ASP A 497 46.04 -12.37 12.23
CA ASP A 497 45.83 -13.38 13.27
C ASP A 497 44.47 -14.09 13.11
N ALA A 498 44.38 -15.31 13.64
CA ALA A 498 43.14 -16.08 13.65
C ALA A 498 42.20 -15.63 14.78
N PHE A 499 40.89 -15.75 14.56
CA PHE A 499 39.84 -15.38 15.53
C PHE A 499 39.38 -16.57 16.36
N SER A 500 39.03 -16.34 17.63
CA SER A 500 38.35 -17.34 18.45
C SER A 500 36.91 -17.57 17.98
N VAL A 501 36.22 -16.50 17.57
CA VAL A 501 34.81 -16.52 17.18
C VAL A 501 34.60 -15.71 15.90
N ILE A 502 33.87 -16.29 14.95
CA ILE A 502 33.34 -15.55 13.79
C ILE A 502 31.82 -15.64 13.83
N ALA A 503 31.12 -14.50 13.82
CA ALA A 503 29.66 -14.45 13.72
C ALA A 503 29.29 -13.76 12.41
N MET A 504 28.48 -14.40 11.55
CA MET A 504 28.28 -13.91 10.19
C MET A 504 26.86 -14.12 9.65
N ASN A 505 26.46 -13.22 8.77
CA ASN A 505 25.29 -13.38 7.89
C ASN A 505 25.71 -13.07 6.45
N PRO A 506 26.28 -14.05 5.72
CA PRO A 506 26.83 -13.81 4.40
C PRO A 506 25.73 -13.58 3.34
N PRO A 507 26.04 -12.95 2.19
CA PRO A 507 25.09 -12.79 1.10
C PRO A 507 24.72 -14.14 0.46
N TYR A 508 23.43 -14.38 0.20
CA TYR A 508 22.93 -15.70 -0.24
C TYR A 508 22.94 -15.94 -1.75
N SER A 509 23.05 -14.89 -2.57
CA SER A 509 22.98 -15.00 -4.03
C SER A 509 24.29 -15.53 -4.63
N GLU A 510 24.17 -16.11 -5.83
CA GLU A 510 25.31 -16.45 -6.71
C GLU A 510 26.39 -17.33 -6.06
N GLY A 511 26.01 -18.15 -5.06
CA GLY A 511 26.95 -19.01 -4.38
C GLY A 511 27.91 -18.29 -3.41
N ARG A 512 27.66 -17.02 -3.10
CA ARG A 512 28.55 -16.21 -2.26
C ARG A 512 28.61 -16.71 -0.82
N TRP A 513 27.49 -17.16 -0.25
CA TRP A 513 27.50 -17.68 1.12
C TRP A 513 28.46 -18.87 1.28
N GLN A 514 28.64 -19.70 0.25
CA GLN A 514 29.62 -20.80 0.28
C GLN A 514 31.05 -20.29 0.36
N ALA A 515 31.41 -19.34 -0.52
CA ALA A 515 32.76 -18.77 -0.56
C ALA A 515 33.11 -18.06 0.75
N HIS A 516 32.16 -17.30 1.29
CA HIS A 516 32.33 -16.59 2.56
C HIS A 516 32.46 -17.55 3.74
N LEU A 517 31.63 -18.60 3.80
CA LEU A 517 31.71 -19.61 4.87
C LEU A 517 33.06 -20.36 4.83
N GLN A 518 33.51 -20.74 3.63
CA GLN A 518 34.80 -21.40 3.44
C GLN A 518 35.97 -20.50 3.85
N HIS A 519 35.94 -19.22 3.46
CA HIS A 519 36.97 -18.26 3.87
C HIS A 519 36.99 -18.07 5.38
N ALA A 520 35.83 -17.94 6.05
CA ALA A 520 35.74 -17.88 7.51
C ALA A 520 36.39 -19.10 8.19
N GLY A 521 36.25 -20.31 7.62
CA GLY A 521 36.93 -21.53 8.08
C GLY A 521 38.46 -21.44 8.14
N THR A 522 39.06 -20.63 7.26
CA THR A 522 40.51 -20.38 7.24
C THR A 522 40.98 -19.37 8.28
N LEU A 523 40.09 -18.48 8.73
CA LEU A 523 40.40 -17.37 9.63
C LEU A 523 40.12 -17.68 11.11
N VAL A 524 39.48 -18.81 11.41
CA VAL A 524 39.19 -19.22 12.79
C VAL A 524 40.30 -20.11 13.36
N ALA A 525 40.66 -19.84 14.61
CA ALA A 525 41.70 -20.56 15.34
C ALA A 525 41.27 -22.01 15.67
N GLN A 526 42.24 -22.85 16.02
CA GLN A 526 41.99 -24.19 16.55
C GLN A 526 41.12 -24.11 17.81
N GLY A 527 40.07 -24.92 17.91
CA GLY A 527 39.09 -24.85 19.00
C GLY A 527 38.15 -23.63 18.93
N GLY A 528 38.33 -22.75 17.94
CA GLY A 528 37.44 -21.62 17.69
C GLY A 528 36.14 -22.04 16.98
N ARG A 529 35.22 -21.09 16.85
CA ARG A 529 33.86 -21.36 16.38
C ARG A 529 33.32 -20.32 15.40
N ILE A 530 32.51 -20.79 14.46
CA ILE A 530 31.80 -19.97 13.48
C ILE A 530 30.31 -20.10 13.75
N GLY A 531 29.64 -18.97 13.91
CA GLY A 531 28.19 -18.85 13.88
C GLY A 531 27.74 -18.22 12.58
N ALA A 532 26.90 -18.89 11.80
CA ALA A 532 26.43 -18.37 10.52
C ALA A 532 24.91 -18.45 10.37
N VAL A 533 24.29 -17.38 9.86
CA VAL A 533 22.91 -17.38 9.37
C VAL A 533 22.93 -17.79 7.90
N LEU A 534 22.35 -18.94 7.56
CA LEU A 534 22.47 -19.54 6.22
C LEU A 534 21.11 -19.94 5.63
N PRO A 535 20.97 -20.00 4.29
CA PRO A 535 19.76 -20.52 3.65
C PRO A 535 19.55 -22.01 3.98
N LEU A 536 18.30 -22.49 3.96
CA LEU A 536 17.98 -23.90 4.31
C LEU A 536 18.76 -24.94 3.50
N SER A 537 19.12 -24.62 2.25
CA SER A 537 19.94 -25.49 1.40
C SER A 537 21.36 -25.72 1.92
N ALA A 538 21.84 -24.92 2.87
CA ALA A 538 23.21 -25.01 3.39
C ALA A 538 23.46 -26.28 4.20
N ARG A 539 22.42 -26.88 4.79
CA ARG A 539 22.54 -28.07 5.65
C ARG A 539 23.26 -29.23 4.95
N GLY A 540 22.99 -29.42 3.66
CA GLY A 540 23.60 -30.49 2.87
C GLY A 540 24.99 -30.18 2.30
N LYS A 541 25.48 -28.93 2.42
CA LYS A 541 26.75 -28.49 1.80
C LYS A 541 27.80 -28.02 2.81
N ALA A 542 27.39 -27.62 4.01
CA ALA A 542 28.31 -27.01 4.98
C ALA A 542 29.44 -27.96 5.42
N ALA A 543 29.20 -29.28 5.48
CA ALA A 543 30.22 -30.27 5.81
C ALA A 543 31.39 -30.28 4.81
N ASP A 544 31.09 -30.14 3.51
CA ASP A 544 32.11 -30.08 2.46
C ASP A 544 32.88 -28.75 2.47
N LEU A 545 32.22 -27.66 2.90
CA LEU A 545 32.80 -26.32 2.95
C LEU A 545 33.67 -26.08 4.18
N LEU A 546 33.45 -26.81 5.27
CA LEU A 546 34.18 -26.69 6.52
C LEU A 546 34.80 -28.05 6.93
N PRO A 547 35.75 -28.58 6.15
CA PRO A 547 36.44 -29.80 6.53
C PRO A 547 37.22 -29.57 7.83
N GLY A 548 37.14 -30.52 8.76
CA GLY A 548 37.79 -30.38 10.07
C GLY A 548 36.90 -29.81 11.17
N PHE A 549 35.67 -29.41 10.88
CA PHE A 549 34.76 -28.82 11.87
C PHE A 549 33.67 -29.79 12.32
N ASP A 550 33.27 -29.66 13.59
CA ASP A 550 32.05 -30.26 14.12
C ASP A 550 30.90 -29.27 13.92
N LEU A 551 29.81 -29.71 13.27
CA LEU A 551 28.71 -28.84 12.83
C LEU A 551 27.41 -29.13 13.58
N GLU A 552 26.79 -28.08 14.10
CA GLU A 552 25.48 -28.08 14.75
C GLU A 552 24.52 -27.12 14.03
N PHE A 553 23.26 -27.52 13.88
CA PHE A 553 22.24 -26.73 13.14
C PHE A 553 21.00 -26.49 13.98
N SER A 554 20.45 -25.27 13.93
CA SER A 554 19.17 -24.97 14.55
C SER A 554 18.00 -25.64 13.82
N GLN A 555 16.81 -25.57 14.41
CA GLN A 555 15.59 -25.71 13.63
C GLN A 555 15.49 -24.57 12.60
N PRO A 556 14.83 -24.81 11.45
CA PRO A 556 14.52 -23.75 10.49
C PRO A 556 13.80 -22.58 11.15
N ILE A 557 14.26 -21.37 10.84
CA ILE A 557 13.59 -20.12 11.22
C ILE A 557 12.85 -19.64 9.98
N GLU A 558 11.53 -19.87 9.98
CA GLU A 558 10.67 -19.45 8.89
C GLU A 558 10.45 -17.94 8.90
N ASN A 559 10.47 -17.31 7.71
CA ASN A 559 10.24 -15.87 7.55
C ASN A 559 11.16 -15.02 8.43
N ALA A 560 12.44 -15.39 8.47
CA ALA A 560 13.39 -14.83 9.41
C ALA A 560 13.51 -13.30 9.28
N PHE A 561 13.46 -12.78 8.05
CA PHE A 561 13.53 -11.35 7.78
C PHE A 561 12.14 -10.76 7.57
N ALA A 562 11.84 -9.67 8.28
CA ALA A 562 10.57 -8.97 8.22
C ALA A 562 10.18 -8.60 6.77
N GLY A 563 8.95 -8.90 6.38
CA GLY A 563 8.42 -8.60 5.04
C GLY A 563 8.90 -9.52 3.91
N THR A 564 9.63 -10.60 4.23
CA THR A 564 10.12 -11.58 3.24
C THR A 564 9.58 -12.98 3.53
N SER A 565 9.63 -13.86 2.52
CA SER A 565 9.35 -15.30 2.66
C SER A 565 10.62 -16.13 2.96
N ILE A 566 11.74 -15.44 3.23
CA ILE A 566 13.05 -16.08 3.35
C ILE A 566 13.12 -16.86 4.65
N SER A 567 13.42 -18.15 4.53
CA SER A 567 13.66 -19.05 5.66
C SER A 567 15.15 -19.37 5.76
N VAL A 568 15.69 -19.33 6.98
CA VAL A 568 17.11 -19.56 7.27
C VAL A 568 17.28 -20.62 8.36
N LEU A 569 18.51 -21.04 8.56
CA LEU A 569 18.94 -21.82 9.71
C LEU A 569 20.20 -21.17 10.29
N LEU A 570 20.46 -21.45 11.56
CA LEU A 570 21.72 -21.08 12.22
C LEU A 570 22.64 -22.30 12.19
N LEU A 571 23.90 -22.07 11.83
CA LEU A 571 25.00 -23.03 11.93
C LEU A 571 25.93 -22.59 13.04
N LYS A 572 26.30 -23.52 13.94
CA LYS A 572 27.46 -23.40 14.81
C LYS A 572 28.49 -24.46 14.38
N ALA A 573 29.67 -24.01 13.98
CA ALA A 573 30.76 -24.87 13.53
C ALA A 573 31.97 -24.70 14.43
N THR A 574 32.46 -25.77 15.06
CA THR A 574 33.63 -25.74 15.96
C THR A 574 34.82 -26.41 15.29
N LYS A 575 35.97 -25.72 15.23
CA LYS A 575 37.18 -26.25 14.59
C LYS A 575 37.85 -27.26 15.51
N ARG A 576 37.93 -28.53 15.08
CA ARG A 576 38.63 -29.60 15.81
C ARG A 576 40.10 -29.32 15.89
#